data_AF-A0A3D2VY98-F1
#
_entry.id   AF-A0A3D2VY98-F1
#
_cell.length_a   1.000
_cell.length_b   1.000
_cell.length_c   1.000
_cell.angle_alpha   90.00
_cell.angle_beta   90.00
_cell.angle_gamma   90.00
#
_symmetry.space_group_name_H-M   'P 1'
#
loop_
_entity.id
_entity.type
_entity.pdbx_description
1 polymer ?
#
loop_
_entity_poly.entity_id
_entity_poly.type
_entity_poly.pdbx_seq_one_letter_code
_entity_poly.pdbx_strand_id
1 'polypeptide(L)' 'MATGTKPQSKAARNERRKALAATLNAISVALLAAAFFQPIATGRPPDSVLSAFAILVFVALQAAAHYVLTKLED' A
#
# COMPACT_ATOMS: atom_id res chain seq x y z
N MET A 1 41.25 1.48 -13.00
CA MET A 1 39.96 1.86 -13.60
C MET A 1 38.85 1.53 -12.60
N ALA A 2 38.45 2.49 -11.77
CA ALA A 2 37.38 2.31 -10.80
C ALA A 2 36.07 2.80 -11.44
N THR A 3 35.09 1.90 -11.55
CA THR A 3 33.79 2.14 -12.18
C THR A 3 32.92 3.03 -11.29
N GLY A 4 33.00 4.34 -11.52
CA GLY A 4 32.12 5.35 -10.92
C GLY A 4 30.68 5.24 -11.42
N THR A 5 29.96 4.18 -11.08
CA THR A 5 28.53 4.04 -11.37
C THR A 5 27.66 4.11 -10.12
N LYS A 6 27.12 5.31 -9.91
CA LYS A 6 25.72 5.61 -9.55
C LYS A 6 25.28 5.48 -8.07
N PRO A 7 25.72 6.38 -7.17
CA PRO A 7 24.89 6.77 -6.01
C PRO A 7 23.47 7.21 -6.45
N GLN A 8 23.38 7.85 -7.62
CA GLN A 8 22.12 8.31 -8.23
C GLN A 8 21.16 7.16 -8.62
N SER A 9 21.66 5.96 -8.92
CA SER A 9 20.79 4.80 -9.24
C SER A 9 20.23 4.12 -8.00
N LYS A 10 20.92 4.19 -6.87
CA LYS A 10 20.37 3.74 -5.57
C LYS A 10 19.31 4.72 -5.08
N ALA A 11 19.58 6.04 -5.14
CA ALA A 11 18.62 7.07 -4.77
C ALA A 11 17.30 6.99 -5.58
N ALA A 12 17.39 6.92 -6.91
CA ALA A 12 16.20 6.79 -7.77
C ALA A 12 15.42 5.49 -7.53
N ARG A 13 16.09 4.41 -7.14
CA ARG A 13 15.44 3.13 -6.79
C ARG A 13 14.75 3.20 -5.43
N ASN A 14 15.34 3.93 -4.48
CA ASN A 14 14.71 4.20 -3.18
C ASN A 14 13.47 5.08 -3.31
N GLU A 15 13.54 6.14 -4.11
CA GLU A 15 12.39 7.00 -4.39
C GLU A 15 11.24 6.23 -5.04
N ARG A 16 11.53 5.35 -6.01
CA ARG A 16 10.51 4.49 -6.63
C ARG A 16 9.86 3.52 -5.63
N ARG A 17 10.66 2.92 -4.73
CA ARG A 17 10.13 2.01 -3.68
C ARG A 17 9.28 2.77 -2.65
N LYS A 18 9.68 3.99 -2.28
CA LYS A 18 8.88 4.89 -1.42
C LYS A 18 7.56 5.28 -2.08
N ALA A 19 7.61 5.67 -3.35
CA ALA A 19 6.41 5.99 -4.13
C ALA A 19 5.46 4.78 -4.23
N LEU A 20 6.00 3.58 -4.46
CA LEU A 20 5.22 2.34 -4.45
C LEU A 20 4.56 2.07 -3.09
N ALA A 21 5.31 2.19 -1.99
CA ALA A 21 4.76 2.01 -0.65
C ALA A 21 3.65 3.04 -0.34
N ALA A 22 3.84 4.29 -0.74
CA ALA A 22 2.83 5.35 -0.58
C ALA A 22 1.56 5.07 -1.40
N THR A 23 1.71 4.63 -2.66
CA THR A 23 0.58 4.26 -3.51
C THR A 23 -0.18 3.05 -2.97
N LEU A 24 0.53 2.00 -2.53
CA LEU A 24 -0.09 0.83 -1.91
C LEU A 24 -0.88 1.22 -0.64
N ASN A 25 -0.30 2.09 0.19
CA ASN A 25 -1.00 2.61 1.36
C ASN A 25 -2.25 3.42 0.98
N ALA A 26 -2.15 4.31 -0.01
CA ALA A 26 -3.29 5.10 -0.48
C ALA A 26 -4.42 4.22 -1.04
N ILE A 27 -4.08 3.19 -1.83
CA ILE A 27 -5.06 2.21 -2.35
C ILE A 27 -5.72 1.45 -1.20
N SER A 28 -4.95 1.05 -0.18
CA SER A 28 -5.48 0.35 1.00
C SER A 28 -6.51 1.19 1.74
N VAL A 29 -6.19 2.47 1.98
CA VAL A 29 -7.09 3.41 2.65
C VAL A 29 -8.33 3.68 1.79
N ALA A 30 -8.17 3.83 0.47
CA ALA A 30 -9.29 4.03 -0.44
C ALA A 30 -10.25 2.83 -0.47
N LEU A 31 -9.71 1.59 -0.52
CA LEU A 31 -10.50 0.36 -0.47
C LEU A 31 -11.23 0.21 0.87
N LEU A 32 -10.55 0.49 1.98
CA LEU A 32 -11.14 0.44 3.30
C LEU A 32 -12.27 1.47 3.41
N ALA A 33 -12.00 2.72 3.04
CA ALA A 33 -13.01 3.78 3.03
C ALA A 33 -14.20 3.41 2.14
N ALA A 34 -13.97 2.89 0.93
CA ALA A 34 -15.05 2.45 0.04
C ALA A 34 -15.91 1.34 0.70
N ALA A 35 -15.29 0.34 1.33
CA ALA A 35 -16.01 -0.75 1.98
C ALA A 35 -16.93 -0.26 3.13
N PHE A 36 -16.56 0.81 3.83
CA PHE A 36 -17.36 1.38 4.92
C PHE A 36 -18.34 2.47 4.45
N PHE A 37 -17.98 3.30 3.47
CA PHE A 37 -18.82 4.39 2.97
C PHE A 37 -19.83 3.95 1.90
N GLN A 38 -19.54 2.91 1.11
CA GLN A 38 -20.46 2.41 0.09
C GLN A 38 -21.81 1.92 0.67
N PRO A 39 -21.87 1.15 1.78
CA PRO A 39 -23.15 0.80 2.40
C PRO A 39 -23.94 2.03 2.88
N ILE A 40 -23.25 3.03 3.44
CA ILE A 40 -23.86 4.29 3.89
C ILE A 40 -24.46 5.06 2.71
N ALA A 41 -23.71 5.20 1.61
CA ALA A 41 -24.16 5.92 0.42
C ALA A 41 -25.29 5.19 -0.34
N THR A 42 -25.33 3.85 -0.27
CA THR A 42 -26.33 3.04 -0.99
C THR A 42 -27.53 2.66 -0.14
N GLY A 43 -27.55 3.03 1.15
CA GLY A 43 -28.63 2.68 2.09
C GLY A 43 -28.78 1.18 2.35
N ARG A 44 -27.75 0.38 2.02
CA ARG A 44 -27.75 -1.07 2.23
C ARG A 44 -26.99 -1.42 3.51
N PRO A 45 -27.46 -2.43 4.26
CA PRO A 45 -26.72 -2.91 5.42
C PRO A 45 -25.33 -3.40 4.97
N PRO A 46 -24.28 -3.15 5.78
CA PRO A 46 -22.94 -3.62 5.46
C PRO A 46 -22.91 -5.14 5.41
N ASP A 47 -22.53 -5.68 4.25
CA ASP A 47 -22.32 -7.11 4.09
C ASP A 47 -21.08 -7.54 4.92
N SER A 48 -21.33 -8.33 5.96
CA SER A 48 -20.31 -8.73 6.93
C SER A 48 -19.15 -9.51 6.29
N VAL A 49 -19.43 -10.27 5.22
CA VAL A 49 -18.40 -11.02 4.49
C VAL A 49 -17.53 -10.07 3.67
N LEU A 50 -18.15 -9.09 3.00
CA LEU A 50 -17.42 -8.08 2.23
C LEU A 50 -16.56 -7.19 3.13
N SER A 51 -17.07 -6.79 4.30
CA SER A 51 -16.30 -6.02 5.28
C SER A 51 -15.12 -6.80 5.84
N ALA A 52 -15.30 -8.09 6.18
CA ALA A 52 -14.21 -8.95 6.63
C ALA A 52 -13.13 -9.11 5.54
N PHE A 53 -13.55 -9.31 4.28
CA PHE A 53 -12.63 -9.40 3.15
C PHE A 53 -11.84 -8.09 2.95
N ALA A 54 -12.50 -6.93 3.03
CA ALA A 54 -11.85 -5.63 2.91
C ALA A 54 -10.78 -5.40 4.00
N ILE A 55 -11.06 -5.83 5.24
CA ILE A 55 -10.08 -5.79 6.34
C ILE A 55 -8.89 -6.71 6.03
N LEU A 56 -9.13 -7.92 5.54
CA LEU A 56 -8.08 -8.89 5.21
C LEU A 56 -7.16 -8.37 4.09
N VAL A 57 -7.75 -7.77 3.05
CA VAL A 57 -7.04 -7.09 1.97
C VAL A 57 -6.22 -5.91 2.51
N PHE A 58 -6.82 -5.07 3.37
CA PHE A 58 -6.12 -3.94 3.99
C PHE A 58 -4.88 -4.40 4.77
N VAL A 59 -5.00 -5.45 5.60
CA VAL A 59 -3.88 -6.01 6.35
C VAL A 59 -2.80 -6.55 5.42
N ALA A 60 -3.18 -7.27 4.36
CA ALA A 60 -2.23 -7.82 3.38
C ALA A 60 -1.46 -6.72 2.64
N LEU A 61 -2.13 -5.63 2.23
CA LEU A 61 -1.45 -4.49 1.62
C LEU A 61 -0.56 -3.72 2.60
N GLN A 62 -0.98 -3.56 3.86
CA GLN A 62 -0.14 -2.97 4.90
C GLN A 62 1.13 -3.81 5.14
N ALA A 63 0.99 -5.13 5.24
CA ALA A 63 2.13 -6.03 5.37
C ALA A 63 3.09 -5.92 4.15
N ALA A 64 2.54 -5.82 2.93
CA ALA A 64 3.34 -5.62 1.73
C ALA A 64 4.06 -4.26 1.73
N ALA A 65 3.38 -3.18 2.11
CA ALA A 65 3.99 -1.86 2.22
C ALA A 65 5.10 -1.85 3.27
N HIS A 66 4.86 -2.47 4.43
CA HIS A 66 5.84 -2.57 5.49
C HIS A 66 7.06 -3.41 5.06
N TYR A 67 6.84 -4.52 4.37
CA TYR A 67 7.93 -5.35 3.81
C TYR A 67 8.79 -4.56 2.80
N VAL A 68 8.17 -3.76 1.93
CA VAL A 68 8.88 -2.89 0.98
C VAL A 68 9.71 -1.83 1.70
N LEU A 69 9.20 -1.27 2.79
CA LEU A 69 9.93 -0.32 3.63
C LEU A 69 11.09 -0.98 4.41
N THR A 70 10.90 -2.18 4.96
CA THR A 70 12.00 -2.89 5.64
C THR A 70 13.12 -3.26 4.66
N LYS A 71 12.78 -3.65 3.42
CA LYS A 71 13.75 -3.87 2.32
C LYS A 71 14.41 -2.59 1.77
N LEU A 72 14.01 -1.42 2.26
CA LEU A 72 14.66 -0.14 2.00
C LEU A 72 15.67 0.24 3.09
N GLU A 73 15.48 -0.26 4.31
CA GLU A 73 16.34 0.00 5.47
C GLU A 73 17.55 -0.94 5.52
N ASP A 74 17.41 -2.19 5.02
CA ASP A 74 18.52 -3.13 4.71
C ASP A 74 19.27 -2.77 3.41
#